data_AF-A0A662SV27-F1
#
_entry.id   AF-A0A662SV27-F1
#
_cell.length_a   1.000
_cell.length_b   1.000
_cell.length_c   1.000
_cell.angle_alpha   90.00
_cell.angle_beta   90.00
_cell.angle_gamma   90.00
#
_symmetry.space_group_name_H-M   'P 1'
#
loop_
_entity.id
_entity.type
_entity.pdbx_description
1 polymer ?
#
loop_
_entity_poly.entity_id
_entity_poly.type
_entity_poly.pdbx_seq_one_letter_code
_entity_poly.pdbx_strand_id
1 'polypeptide(L)'
;MLVHRVLGALERLKEALRNSYWRLRLFLTVKEAKVPLIYQLNLMSKDKLLLSVYTPQLSEIDIDSILASKVIGIKGLSRLVPSERDLKAAMLLKDIGVKRVREGYVLPLHPQVLSYLRESCQVIEAPSVQELKICKAPLRRRAMICKALGGILVKTGYDVPGVGLVKLSELEEAPAGYVRYGSCFYPKPVEHDPDVMEWLEKEEVIIPLKEIPEFFIRDLMLLKTKF
;
A
#
# COMPACT_ATOMS: atom_id res chain seq x y z
N MET A 1 27.38 -73.64 11.94
CA MET A 1 26.17 -73.56 11.08
C MET A 1 25.05 -72.66 11.66
N LEU A 2 24.97 -72.43 12.98
CA LEU A 2 23.97 -71.54 13.60
C LEU A 2 24.15 -70.04 13.27
N VAL A 3 25.40 -69.56 13.21
CA VAL A 3 25.72 -68.13 13.07
C VAL A 3 25.23 -67.54 11.73
N HIS A 4 25.33 -68.30 10.63
CA HIS A 4 24.82 -67.86 9.32
C HIS A 4 23.30 -67.74 9.25
N ARG A 5 22.55 -68.55 10.03
CA ARG A 5 21.08 -68.47 10.07
C ARG A 5 20.59 -67.23 10.83
N VAL A 6 21.31 -66.83 11.88
CA VAL A 6 20.97 -65.63 12.67
C VAL A 6 21.27 -64.35 11.89
N LEU A 7 22.41 -64.30 11.18
CA LEU A 7 22.75 -63.18 10.30
C LEU A 7 21.75 -62.98 9.16
N GLY A 8 21.34 -64.07 8.49
CA GLY A 8 20.33 -64.00 7.43
C GLY A 8 18.94 -63.59 7.94
N ALA A 9 18.60 -63.91 9.19
CA ALA A 9 17.35 -63.44 9.81
C ALA A 9 17.40 -61.94 10.15
N LEU A 10 18.53 -61.45 10.65
CA LEU A 10 18.74 -60.03 10.96
C LEU A 10 18.73 -59.14 9.72
N GLU A 11 19.30 -59.59 8.60
CA GLU A 11 19.24 -58.87 7.31
C GLU A 11 17.81 -58.77 6.79
N ARG A 12 17.05 -59.87 6.81
CA ARG A 12 15.62 -59.86 6.42
C ARG A 12 14.79 -58.94 7.32
N LEU A 13 15.10 -58.87 8.61
CA LEU A 13 14.40 -58.01 9.56
C LEU A 13 14.78 -56.53 9.36
N LYS A 14 16.05 -56.21 9.04
CA LYS A 14 16.48 -54.88 8.59
C LYS A 14 15.78 -54.47 7.31
N GLU A 15 15.66 -55.36 6.34
CA GLU A 15 15.02 -55.10 5.05
C GLU A 15 13.50 -54.94 5.19
N ALA A 16 12.86 -55.73 6.04
CA ALA A 16 11.45 -55.59 6.40
C ALA A 16 11.17 -54.26 7.14
N LEU A 17 12.03 -53.86 8.07
CA LEU A 17 11.93 -52.57 8.76
C LEU A 17 12.17 -51.40 7.79
N ARG A 18 13.14 -51.51 6.89
CA ARG A 18 13.44 -50.49 5.86
C ARG A 18 12.26 -50.33 4.89
N ASN A 19 11.68 -51.44 4.41
CA ASN A 19 10.49 -51.42 3.56
C ASN A 19 9.24 -50.91 4.28
N SER A 20 9.09 -51.21 5.58
CA SER A 20 8.00 -50.67 6.39
C SER A 20 8.15 -49.16 6.63
N TYR A 21 9.39 -48.69 6.83
CA TYR A 21 9.71 -47.26 6.99
C TYR A 21 9.42 -46.49 5.69
N TRP A 22 9.77 -47.04 4.52
CA TRP A 22 9.43 -46.44 3.23
C TRP A 22 7.93 -46.46 2.93
N ARG A 23 7.21 -47.53 3.29
CA ARG A 23 5.75 -47.61 3.15
C ARG A 23 5.00 -46.63 4.08
N LEU A 24 5.49 -46.43 5.31
CA LEU A 24 4.95 -45.40 6.21
C LEU A 24 5.24 -43.98 5.70
N ARG A 25 6.38 -43.76 5.04
CA ARG A 25 6.76 -42.48 4.42
C ARG A 25 5.95 -42.16 3.15
N LEU A 26 5.43 -43.18 2.47
CA LEU A 26 4.65 -43.06 1.23
C LEU A 26 3.16 -42.68 1.45
N PHE A 27 2.63 -42.78 2.66
CA PHE A 27 1.20 -42.52 2.95
C PHE A 27 0.92 -41.35 3.90
N LEU A 28 1.95 -40.68 4.42
CA LEU A 28 1.75 -39.41 5.12
C LEU A 28 1.66 -38.29 4.08
N THR A 29 0.49 -38.14 3.46
CA THR A 29 0.13 -36.93 2.73
C THR A 29 0.20 -35.78 3.73
N VAL A 30 1.33 -35.07 3.74
CA VAL A 30 1.53 -33.89 4.56
C VAL A 30 0.47 -32.87 4.14
N LYS A 31 -0.51 -32.64 4.99
CA LYS A 31 -1.62 -31.73 4.68
C LYS A 31 -1.11 -30.30 4.73
N GLU A 32 -1.45 -29.50 3.74
CA GLU A 32 -1.20 -28.06 3.80
C GLU A 32 -2.33 -27.38 4.56
N ALA A 33 -1.98 -26.59 5.56
CA ALA A 33 -2.90 -25.73 6.29
C ALA A 33 -2.57 -24.29 5.93
N LYS A 34 -3.51 -23.60 5.28
CA LYS A 34 -3.39 -22.17 4.97
C LYS A 34 -3.51 -21.38 6.28
N VAL A 35 -2.56 -20.48 6.52
CA VAL A 35 -2.53 -19.64 7.71
C VAL A 35 -2.49 -18.18 7.28
N PRO A 36 -3.38 -17.31 7.80
CA PRO A 36 -3.33 -15.89 7.52
C PRO A 36 -2.12 -15.25 8.21
N LEU A 37 -1.44 -14.34 7.53
CA LEU A 37 -0.37 -13.54 8.11
C LEU A 37 -0.92 -12.22 8.68
N ILE A 38 -0.25 -11.72 9.71
CA ILE A 38 -0.56 -10.44 10.36
C ILE A 38 0.48 -9.42 9.93
N TYR A 39 0.04 -8.29 9.39
CA TYR A 39 0.87 -7.20 8.92
C TYR A 39 0.76 -6.03 9.89
N GLN A 40 1.83 -5.73 10.62
CA GLN A 40 1.87 -4.59 11.52
C GLN A 40 2.49 -3.38 10.81
N LEU A 41 1.75 -2.27 10.73
CA LEU A 41 2.18 -1.04 10.07
C LEU A 41 2.40 0.08 11.09
N ASN A 42 3.54 0.75 10.95
CA ASN A 42 3.88 1.94 11.72
C ASN A 42 4.43 3.05 10.80
N LEU A 43 4.16 4.31 11.13
CA LEU A 43 4.67 5.46 10.39
C LEU A 43 6.05 5.85 10.94
N MET A 44 7.10 5.70 10.13
CA MET A 44 8.45 6.11 10.53
C MET A 44 8.71 7.59 10.25
N SER A 45 8.20 8.07 9.13
CA SER A 45 8.26 9.47 8.73
C SER A 45 7.08 9.77 7.82
N LYS A 46 6.94 11.03 7.38
CA LYS A 46 5.82 11.42 6.52
C LYS A 46 5.69 10.57 5.25
N ASP A 47 6.78 10.02 4.72
CA ASP A 47 6.82 9.29 3.45
C ASP A 47 7.24 7.83 3.56
N LYS A 48 7.38 7.29 4.79
CA LYS A 48 7.89 5.93 5.01
C LYS A 48 7.10 5.18 6.07
N LEU A 49 6.81 3.92 5.76
CA LEU A 49 6.22 2.96 6.69
C LEU A 49 7.27 1.95 7.14
N LEU A 50 7.13 1.49 8.38
CA LEU A 50 7.72 0.26 8.89
C LEU A 50 6.64 -0.82 8.84
N LEU A 51 6.96 -1.94 8.20
CA LEU A 51 6.12 -3.13 8.11
C LEU A 51 6.81 -4.29 8.83
N SER A 52 6.09 -4.95 9.73
CA SER A 52 6.51 -6.21 10.33
C SER A 52 5.46 -7.28 10.05
N VAL A 53 5.89 -8.49 9.69
CA VAL A 53 4.99 -9.59 9.29
C VAL A 53 5.08 -10.71 10.31
N TYR A 54 3.94 -11.21 10.78
CA TYR A 54 3.88 -12.23 11.82
C TYR A 54 2.96 -13.40 11.45
N THR A 55 3.25 -14.57 12.03
CA THR A 55 2.27 -15.64 12.15
C THR A 55 1.19 -15.28 13.17
N PRO A 56 0.05 -15.99 13.20
CA PRO A 56 -0.93 -15.89 14.28
C PRO A 56 -0.37 -16.26 15.66
N GLN A 57 0.77 -16.96 15.73
CA GLN A 57 1.50 -17.24 16.96
C GLN A 57 2.50 -16.12 17.32
N LEU A 58 2.44 -14.98 16.64
CA LEU A 58 3.29 -13.81 16.83
C LEU A 58 4.78 -14.08 16.60
N SER A 59 5.10 -15.08 15.78
CA SER A 59 6.46 -15.29 15.30
C SER A 59 6.69 -14.42 14.08
N GLU A 60 7.71 -13.57 14.11
CA GLU A 60 8.06 -12.73 12.97
C GLU A 60 8.50 -13.60 11.78
N ILE A 61 8.06 -13.22 10.58
CA ILE A 61 8.39 -13.90 9.33
C ILE A 61 9.03 -12.91 8.37
N ASP A 62 10.07 -13.39 7.70
CA ASP A 62 10.69 -12.68 6.59
C ASP A 62 9.92 -12.88 5.27
N ILE A 63 9.63 -11.79 4.57
CA ILE A 63 8.97 -11.77 3.26
C ILE A 63 9.75 -12.61 2.24
N ASP A 64 11.07 -12.57 2.26
CA ASP A 64 11.89 -13.37 1.32
C ASP A 64 11.73 -14.87 1.61
N SER A 65 11.61 -15.24 2.88
CA SER A 65 11.32 -16.61 3.30
C SER A 65 9.92 -17.07 2.86
N ILE A 66 8.91 -16.20 2.94
CA ILE A 66 7.55 -16.46 2.44
C ILE A 66 7.56 -16.83 0.95
N LEU A 67 8.30 -16.05 0.14
CA LEU A 67 8.36 -16.23 -1.31
C LEU A 67 9.20 -17.45 -1.71
N ALA A 68 10.28 -17.74 -0.99
CA ALA A 68 11.20 -18.83 -1.31
C ALA A 68 10.66 -20.22 -0.94
N SER A 69 10.18 -20.41 0.29
CA SER A 69 9.79 -21.75 0.78
C SER A 69 8.31 -22.05 0.59
N LYS A 70 7.46 -21.02 0.54
CA LYS A 70 5.99 -21.10 0.67
C LYS A 70 5.50 -21.86 1.91
N VAL A 71 6.40 -22.22 2.82
CA VAL A 71 6.15 -22.95 4.06
C VAL A 71 6.71 -22.15 5.22
N ILE A 72 5.82 -21.68 6.08
CA ILE A 72 6.14 -20.81 7.22
C ILE A 72 6.27 -21.57 8.54
N GLY A 73 5.96 -22.87 8.54
CA GLY A 73 6.10 -23.71 9.72
C GLY A 73 5.52 -25.10 9.53
N ILE A 74 5.62 -25.92 10.57
CA ILE A 74 5.05 -27.27 10.63
C ILE A 74 4.28 -27.39 11.95
N LYS A 75 3.04 -27.88 11.90
CA LYS A 75 2.22 -28.18 13.08
C LYS A 75 1.66 -29.58 12.96
N GLY A 76 2.16 -30.50 13.79
CA GLY A 76 1.84 -31.92 13.68
C GLY A 76 2.29 -32.49 12.32
N LEU A 77 1.35 -33.05 11.56
CA LEU A 77 1.59 -33.58 10.20
C LEU A 77 1.26 -32.56 9.10
N SER A 78 1.04 -31.29 9.45
CA SER A 78 0.67 -30.25 8.50
C SER A 78 1.77 -29.23 8.27
N ARG A 79 1.99 -28.88 7.00
CA ARG A 79 2.78 -27.71 6.60
C ARG A 79 1.89 -26.48 6.68
N LEU A 80 2.37 -25.46 7.37
CA LEU A 80 1.72 -24.17 7.41
C LEU A 80 2.19 -23.39 6.18
N VAL A 81 1.24 -22.97 5.35
CA VAL A 81 1.50 -22.20 4.15
C VAL A 81 0.76 -20.85 4.23
N PRO A 82 1.34 -19.74 3.75
CA PRO A 82 0.63 -18.47 3.67
C PRO A 82 -0.63 -18.58 2.80
N SER A 83 -1.61 -17.70 3.03
CA SER A 83 -2.75 -17.61 2.12
C SER A 83 -2.32 -17.05 0.75
N GLU A 84 -3.14 -17.24 -0.28
CA GLU A 84 -2.89 -16.64 -1.60
C GLU A 84 -2.86 -15.12 -1.57
N ARG A 85 -3.61 -14.50 -0.65
CA ARG A 85 -3.61 -13.05 -0.45
C ARG A 85 -2.26 -12.60 0.13
N ASP A 86 -1.74 -13.35 1.09
CA ASP A 86 -0.45 -13.06 1.72
C ASP A 86 0.72 -13.25 0.74
N LEU A 87 0.65 -14.25 -0.14
CA LEU A 87 1.63 -14.42 -1.21
C LEU A 87 1.61 -13.25 -2.20
N LYS A 88 0.42 -12.79 -2.61
CA LYS A 88 0.28 -11.61 -3.47
C LYS A 88 0.79 -10.34 -2.80
N ALA A 89 0.50 -10.15 -1.51
CA ALA A 89 1.04 -9.04 -0.72
C ALA A 89 2.57 -9.11 -0.65
N ALA A 90 3.16 -10.27 -0.38
CA ALA A 90 4.61 -10.46 -0.36
C ALA A 90 5.26 -10.13 -1.72
N MET A 91 4.65 -10.54 -2.84
CA MET A 91 5.10 -10.19 -4.18
C MET A 91 5.04 -8.67 -4.42
N LEU A 92 3.89 -8.04 -4.12
CA LEU A 92 3.72 -6.59 -4.23
C LEU A 92 4.78 -5.83 -3.43
N LEU A 93 5.05 -6.27 -2.20
CA LEU A 93 6.07 -5.68 -1.33
C LEU A 93 7.48 -5.84 -1.92
N LYS A 94 7.77 -6.98 -2.55
CA LYS A 94 9.05 -7.19 -3.23
C LYS A 94 9.20 -6.24 -4.42
N ASP A 95 8.15 -6.08 -5.22
CA ASP A 95 8.16 -5.25 -6.44
C ASP A 95 8.36 -3.76 -6.13
N ILE A 96 7.80 -3.25 -5.03
CA ILE A 96 8.02 -1.86 -4.58
C ILE A 96 9.40 -1.62 -3.94
N GLY A 97 10.23 -2.67 -3.82
CA GLY A 97 11.60 -2.56 -3.31
C GLY A 97 11.69 -2.31 -1.82
N VAL A 98 10.92 -3.03 -0.99
CA VAL A 98 11.05 -2.96 0.47
C VAL A 98 12.49 -3.25 0.93
N LYS A 99 12.97 -2.49 1.92
CA LYS A 99 14.30 -2.66 2.51
C LYS A 99 14.19 -3.28 3.89
N ARG A 100 14.81 -4.45 4.08
CA ARG A 100 14.90 -5.10 5.39
C ARG A 100 15.74 -4.24 6.35
N VAL A 101 15.21 -4.01 7.54
CA VAL A 101 15.89 -3.40 8.69
C VAL A 101 15.73 -4.32 9.90
N ARG A 102 16.34 -3.96 11.04
CA ARG A 102 16.28 -4.77 12.26
C ARG A 102 14.85 -5.03 12.74
N GLU A 103 13.98 -4.04 12.61
CA GLU A 103 12.62 -4.04 13.18
C GLU A 103 11.54 -4.50 12.17
N GLY A 104 11.92 -4.85 10.94
CA GLY A 104 10.99 -5.23 9.88
C GLY A 104 11.45 -4.74 8.50
N TYR A 105 10.53 -4.17 7.74
CA TYR A 105 10.76 -3.65 6.39
C TYR A 105 10.40 -2.18 6.32
N VAL A 106 11.30 -1.36 5.80
CA VAL A 106 11.01 0.01 5.44
C VAL A 106 10.55 0.05 4.00
N LEU A 107 9.39 0.67 3.78
CA LEU A 107 8.81 0.86 2.46
C LEU A 107 8.33 2.30 2.26
N PRO A 108 8.37 2.82 1.02
CA PRO A 108 7.78 4.11 0.72
C PRO A 108 6.28 4.09 1.01
N LEU A 109 5.74 5.19 1.53
CA LEU A 109 4.32 5.35 1.75
C LEU A 109 3.59 5.49 0.41
N HIS A 110 3.08 4.37 -0.07
CA HIS A 110 2.39 4.27 -1.35
C HIS A 110 0.89 4.06 -1.12
N PRO A 111 0.02 5.02 -1.48
CA PRO A 111 -1.42 4.95 -1.17
C PRO A 111 -2.07 3.65 -1.65
N GLN A 112 -1.76 3.21 -2.87
CA GLN A 112 -2.31 1.96 -3.41
C GLN A 112 -1.87 0.71 -2.63
N VAL A 113 -0.62 0.65 -2.16
CA VAL A 113 -0.12 -0.48 -1.37
C VAL A 113 -0.80 -0.49 0.00
N LEU A 114 -0.92 0.67 0.64
CA LEU A 114 -1.61 0.79 1.92
C LEU A 114 -3.10 0.40 1.80
N SER A 115 -3.80 0.84 0.74
CA SER A 115 -5.19 0.42 0.46
C SER A 115 -5.27 -1.10 0.27
N TYR A 116 -4.37 -1.66 -0.53
CA TYR A 116 -4.34 -3.09 -0.80
C TYR A 116 -4.16 -3.91 0.48
N LEU A 117 -3.18 -3.55 1.32
CA LEU A 117 -2.92 -4.23 2.58
C LEU A 117 -4.16 -4.16 3.49
N ARG A 118 -4.77 -2.98 3.65
CA ARG A 118 -5.99 -2.78 4.44
C ARG A 118 -7.16 -3.65 3.99
N GLU A 119 -7.34 -3.79 2.68
CA GLU A 119 -8.48 -4.51 2.10
C GLU A 119 -8.26 -6.03 2.02
N SER A 120 -7.02 -6.46 1.83
CA SER A 120 -6.70 -7.84 1.44
C SER A 120 -6.05 -8.67 2.56
N CYS A 121 -5.45 -8.03 3.56
CA CYS A 121 -4.63 -8.69 4.59
C CYS A 121 -5.15 -8.40 6.01
N GLN A 122 -4.68 -9.17 6.98
CA GLN A 122 -4.93 -8.87 8.39
C GLN A 122 -3.92 -7.82 8.86
N VAL A 123 -4.33 -6.56 8.93
CA VAL A 123 -3.45 -5.44 9.28
C VAL A 123 -3.69 -4.95 10.70
N ILE A 124 -2.60 -4.69 11.43
CA ILE A 124 -2.60 -3.97 12.71
C ILE A 124 -1.87 -2.65 12.49
N GLU A 125 -2.60 -1.54 12.58
CA GLU A 125 -2.05 -0.21 12.31
C GLU A 125 -1.79 0.56 13.61
N ALA A 126 -0.63 1.22 13.72
CA ALA A 126 -0.40 2.24 14.72
C ALA A 126 -1.35 3.44 14.51
N PRO A 127 -1.70 4.21 15.56
CA PRO A 127 -2.64 5.33 15.45
C PRO A 127 -2.31 6.32 14.31
N SER A 128 -1.02 6.64 14.13
CA SER A 128 -0.54 7.53 13.08
C SER A 128 -0.82 7.03 11.65
N VAL A 129 -0.85 5.71 11.45
CA VAL A 129 -1.19 5.11 10.14
C VAL A 129 -2.71 5.11 9.94
N GLN A 130 -3.48 4.85 11.00
CA GLN A 130 -4.95 4.85 10.96
C GLN A 130 -5.53 6.21 10.56
N GLU A 131 -4.86 7.30 10.92
CA GLU A 131 -5.24 8.67 10.55
C GLU A 131 -5.08 8.95 9.05
N LEU A 132 -4.28 8.16 8.32
CA LEU A 132 -4.06 8.32 6.89
C LEU A 132 -5.28 7.85 6.10
N LYS A 133 -5.83 8.75 5.27
CA LYS A 133 -7.00 8.47 4.43
C LYS A 133 -6.59 8.43 2.97
N ILE A 134 -7.13 7.44 2.25
CA ILE A 134 -6.94 7.31 0.80
C ILE A 134 -8.30 7.56 0.15
N CYS A 135 -8.42 8.68 -0.54
CA CYS A 135 -9.64 9.09 -1.21
C CYS A 135 -9.74 8.41 -2.58
N LYS A 136 -10.96 8.06 -2.98
CA LYS A 136 -11.22 7.39 -4.27
C LYS A 136 -11.33 8.35 -5.44
N ALA A 137 -11.75 9.60 -5.18
CA ALA A 137 -11.96 10.62 -6.19
C ALA A 137 -10.85 11.68 -6.12
N PRO A 138 -10.38 12.19 -7.28
CA PRO A 138 -9.48 13.33 -7.31
C PRO A 138 -10.17 14.57 -6.72
N LEU A 139 -9.35 15.53 -6.29
CA LEU A 139 -9.86 16.83 -5.87
C LEU A 139 -10.51 17.54 -7.04
N ARG A 140 -11.58 18.29 -6.77
CA ARG A 140 -12.24 19.14 -7.77
C ARG A 140 -11.57 20.49 -7.80
N ARG A 141 -11.33 21.03 -8.99
CA ARG A 141 -10.88 22.42 -9.12
C ARG A 141 -11.94 23.37 -8.56
N ARG A 142 -11.50 24.50 -8.03
CA ARG A 142 -12.36 25.55 -7.49
C ARG A 142 -11.74 26.91 -7.71
N ALA A 143 -12.59 27.89 -8.00
CA ALA A 143 -12.22 29.29 -8.04
C ALA A 143 -13.03 30.08 -7.01
N MET A 144 -12.42 31.10 -6.42
CA MET A 144 -13.06 32.05 -5.52
C MET A 144 -12.76 33.46 -6.02
N ILE A 145 -13.80 34.28 -6.14
CA ILE A 145 -13.72 35.63 -6.69
C ILE A 145 -14.21 36.59 -5.61
N CYS A 146 -13.33 37.47 -5.16
CA CYS A 146 -13.57 38.42 -4.08
C CYS A 146 -13.28 39.84 -4.54
N LYS A 147 -13.98 40.83 -3.99
CA LYS A 147 -13.60 42.24 -4.16
C LYS A 147 -12.37 42.53 -3.29
N ALA A 148 -11.35 43.15 -3.87
CA ALA A 148 -10.14 43.57 -3.17
C ALA A 148 -9.87 45.07 -3.33
N LEU A 149 -9.00 45.62 -2.50
CA LEU A 149 -8.64 47.04 -2.56
C LEU A 149 -7.84 47.28 -3.85
N GLY A 150 -8.46 47.94 -4.83
CA GLY A 150 -7.87 48.22 -6.15
C GLY A 150 -8.32 47.28 -7.29
N GLY A 151 -9.13 46.26 -7.03
CA GLY A 151 -9.45 45.26 -8.05
C GLY A 151 -10.40 44.13 -7.65
N ILE A 152 -10.45 43.13 -8.50
CA ILE A 152 -11.05 41.82 -8.22
C ILE A 152 -9.91 40.84 -7.92
N LEU A 153 -9.99 40.14 -6.79
CA LEU A 153 -9.09 39.07 -6.42
C LEU A 153 -9.69 37.74 -6.86
N VAL A 154 -8.98 37.01 -7.70
CA VAL A 154 -9.31 35.65 -8.11
C VAL A 154 -8.32 34.72 -7.43
N LYS A 155 -8.84 33.71 -6.73
CA LYS A 155 -8.06 32.60 -6.18
C LYS A 155 -8.50 31.30 -6.82
N THR A 156 -7.55 30.46 -7.17
CA THR A 156 -7.76 29.19 -7.88
C THR A 156 -6.99 28.10 -7.18
N GLY A 157 -7.49 26.87 -7.30
CA GLY A 157 -6.94 25.72 -6.63
C GLY A 157 -7.94 24.58 -6.62
N TYR A 158 -7.92 23.81 -5.54
CA TYR A 158 -8.72 22.61 -5.38
C TYR A 158 -9.62 22.70 -4.15
N ASP A 159 -10.82 22.13 -4.25
CA ASP A 159 -11.75 22.00 -3.14
C ASP A 159 -11.39 20.76 -2.30
N VAL A 160 -10.81 21.00 -1.13
CA VAL A 160 -10.51 19.97 -0.15
C VAL A 160 -11.69 19.86 0.84
N PRO A 161 -12.31 18.68 0.97
CA PRO A 161 -13.46 18.48 1.86
C PRO A 161 -13.16 18.92 3.31
N GLY A 162 -14.01 19.80 3.86
CA GLY A 162 -13.89 20.33 5.22
C GLY A 162 -12.89 21.47 5.39
N VAL A 163 -12.13 21.82 4.34
CA VAL A 163 -11.13 22.91 4.36
C VAL A 163 -11.53 24.02 3.38
N GLY A 164 -11.98 23.66 2.18
CA GLY A 164 -12.35 24.60 1.12
C GLY A 164 -11.24 24.73 0.08
N LEU A 165 -11.04 25.95 -0.44
CA LEU A 165 -10.07 26.21 -1.50
C LEU A 165 -8.63 26.10 -0.96
N VAL A 166 -7.88 25.15 -1.51
CA VAL A 166 -6.46 24.90 -1.26
C VAL A 166 -5.67 25.15 -2.54
N LYS A 167 -4.55 25.86 -2.45
CA LYS A 167 -3.72 26.20 -3.62
C LYS A 167 -2.99 24.98 -4.16
N LEU A 168 -2.58 25.02 -5.43
CA LEU A 168 -1.82 23.92 -6.04
C LEU A 168 -0.49 23.69 -5.29
N SER A 169 0.20 24.75 -4.90
CA SER A 169 1.47 24.76 -4.16
C SER A 169 1.35 24.24 -2.72
N GLU A 170 0.15 24.20 -2.16
CA GLU A 170 -0.14 23.64 -0.85
C GLU A 170 -0.38 22.12 -0.90
N LEU A 171 -0.50 21.54 -2.11
CA LEU A 171 -0.57 20.09 -2.29
C LEU A 171 0.83 19.50 -2.40
N GLU A 172 1.13 18.52 -1.57
CA GLU A 172 2.38 17.76 -1.68
C GLU A 172 2.23 16.68 -2.75
N GLU A 173 3.23 16.53 -3.63
CA GLU A 173 3.26 15.38 -4.54
C GLU A 173 3.47 14.07 -3.75
N ALA A 174 2.66 13.06 -4.06
CA ALA A 174 2.76 11.74 -3.47
C ALA A 174 3.00 10.66 -4.55
N PRO A 175 3.58 9.51 -4.19
CA PRO A 175 3.87 8.45 -5.15
C PRO A 175 2.65 7.93 -5.91
N ALA A 176 2.90 7.43 -7.13
CA ALA A 176 1.92 6.76 -8.00
C ALA A 176 0.66 7.56 -8.35
N GLY A 177 0.86 8.83 -8.70
CA GLY A 177 -0.22 9.67 -9.20
C GLY A 177 -1.19 10.07 -8.10
N TYR A 178 -0.68 10.34 -6.90
CA TYR A 178 -1.44 10.93 -5.81
C TYR A 178 -0.89 12.30 -5.46
N VAL A 179 -1.72 13.11 -4.83
CA VAL A 179 -1.34 14.33 -4.12
C VAL A 179 -1.79 14.20 -2.66
N ARG A 180 -1.08 14.85 -1.76
CA ARG A 180 -1.34 14.81 -0.33
C ARG A 180 -1.69 16.19 0.18
N TYR A 181 -2.73 16.23 1.02
CA TYR A 181 -3.04 17.38 1.85
C TYR A 181 -3.33 16.89 3.27
N GLY A 182 -2.52 17.31 4.24
CA GLY A 182 -2.59 16.82 5.62
C GLY A 182 -2.40 15.30 5.71
N SER A 183 -3.39 14.58 6.25
CA SER A 183 -3.38 13.11 6.34
C SER A 183 -4.13 12.41 5.18
N CYS A 184 -4.59 13.16 4.19
CA CYS A 184 -5.40 12.62 3.10
C CYS A 184 -4.59 12.55 1.79
N PHE A 185 -4.68 11.40 1.12
CA PHE A 185 -4.17 11.16 -0.22
C PHE A 185 -5.32 11.18 -1.22
N TYR A 186 -5.18 11.98 -2.26
CA TYR A 186 -6.13 12.09 -3.35
C TYR A 186 -5.46 11.66 -4.66
N PRO A 187 -6.15 10.96 -5.57
CA PRO A 187 -5.67 10.79 -6.92
C PRO A 187 -5.31 12.16 -7.52
N LYS A 188 -4.14 12.25 -8.16
CA LYS A 188 -3.66 13.48 -8.79
C LYS A 188 -4.68 13.90 -9.85
N PRO A 189 -5.27 15.11 -9.73
CA PRO A 189 -6.17 15.63 -10.76
C PRO A 189 -5.40 15.72 -12.09
N VAL A 190 -6.01 15.24 -13.16
CA VAL A 190 -5.46 15.36 -14.51
C VAL A 190 -6.14 16.55 -15.17
N GLU A 191 -5.39 17.62 -15.42
CA GLU A 191 -5.88 18.79 -16.17
C GLU A 191 -5.33 18.74 -17.59
N HIS A 192 -6.23 18.83 -18.56
CA HIS A 192 -5.91 18.78 -19.99
C HIS A 192 -6.07 20.15 -20.65
N ASP A 193 -6.78 21.07 -20.01
CA ASP A 193 -7.03 22.40 -20.51
C ASP A 193 -5.90 23.35 -20.09
N PRO A 194 -5.07 23.83 -21.04
CA PRO A 194 -3.91 24.66 -20.72
C PRO A 194 -4.32 25.99 -20.06
N ASP A 195 -5.48 26.55 -20.42
CA ASP A 195 -5.97 27.79 -19.81
C ASP A 195 -6.26 27.56 -18.32
N VAL A 196 -6.89 26.43 -17.99
CA VAL A 196 -7.21 26.08 -16.60
C VAL A 196 -5.94 25.82 -15.81
N MET A 197 -4.96 25.12 -16.41
CA MET A 197 -3.69 24.86 -15.77
C MET A 197 -2.94 26.17 -15.47
N GLU A 198 -2.91 27.12 -16.41
CA GLU A 198 -2.31 28.44 -16.18
C GLU A 198 -2.96 29.16 -14.99
N TRP A 199 -4.29 29.09 -14.87
CA TRP A 199 -4.99 29.65 -13.73
C TRP A 199 -4.66 28.91 -12.42
N LEU A 200 -4.55 27.59 -12.43
CA LEU A 200 -4.16 26.80 -11.26
C LEU A 200 -2.71 27.08 -10.82
N GLU A 201 -1.81 27.32 -11.76
CA GLU A 201 -0.39 27.67 -11.49
C GLU A 201 -0.23 29.10 -10.95
N LYS A 202 -1.04 30.04 -11.43
CA LYS A 202 -1.04 31.41 -10.90
C LYS A 202 -1.55 31.50 -9.47
N GLU A 203 -2.51 30.63 -9.10
CA GLU A 203 -3.16 30.48 -7.78
C GLU A 203 -3.92 31.71 -7.24
N GLU A 204 -3.37 32.91 -7.42
CA GLU A 204 -3.88 34.15 -6.89
C GLU A 204 -3.54 35.32 -7.83
N VAL A 205 -4.57 35.97 -8.37
CA VAL A 205 -4.42 37.11 -9.30
C VAL A 205 -5.31 38.25 -8.86
N ILE A 206 -4.74 39.46 -8.76
CA ILE A 206 -5.50 40.70 -8.57
C ILE A 206 -5.65 41.35 -9.94
N ILE A 207 -6.89 41.52 -10.39
CA ILE A 207 -7.22 42.25 -11.62
C ILE A 207 -7.62 43.68 -11.26
N PRO A 208 -6.83 44.70 -11.65
CA PRO A 208 -7.12 46.09 -11.34
C PRO A 208 -8.43 46.57 -11.96
N LEU A 209 -9.19 47.41 -11.26
CA LEU A 209 -10.46 47.98 -11.77
C LEU A 209 -10.32 48.76 -13.08
N LYS A 210 -9.16 49.38 -13.33
CA LYS A 210 -8.85 50.11 -14.57
C LYS A 210 -8.57 49.19 -15.75
N GLU A 211 -8.30 47.92 -15.46
CA GLU A 211 -7.95 46.86 -16.40
C GLU A 211 -9.05 45.79 -16.45
N ILE A 212 -10.31 46.19 -16.24
CA ILE A 212 -11.46 45.34 -16.56
C ILE A 212 -12.05 45.80 -17.91
N PRO A 213 -11.46 45.43 -19.06
CA PRO A 213 -12.12 45.52 -20.35
C PRO A 213 -13.41 44.70 -20.40
N GLU A 214 -14.30 45.01 -21.33
CA GLU A 214 -15.53 44.22 -21.55
C GLU A 214 -15.24 42.73 -21.86
N PHE A 215 -14.08 42.42 -22.45
CA PHE A 215 -13.66 41.03 -22.66
C PHE A 215 -13.31 40.28 -21.37
N PHE A 216 -13.06 40.98 -20.26
CA PHE A 216 -12.77 40.36 -18.96
C PHE A 216 -13.99 39.58 -18.41
N ILE A 217 -15.19 39.90 -18.90
CA ILE A 217 -16.40 39.09 -18.70
C ILE A 217 -16.20 37.67 -19.28
N ARG A 218 -15.45 37.52 -20.38
CA ARG A 218 -15.16 36.22 -21.01
C ARG A 218 -14.25 35.35 -20.13
N ASP A 219 -13.25 35.92 -19.48
CA ASP A 219 -12.33 35.17 -18.62
C ASP A 219 -13.00 34.80 -17.28
N LEU A 220 -13.81 35.71 -16.72
CA LEU A 220 -14.71 35.40 -15.60
C LEU A 220 -15.74 34.32 -15.98
N MET A 221 -16.24 34.34 -17.22
CA MET A 221 -17.12 33.27 -17.75
C MET A 221 -16.38 31.93 -17.86
N LEU A 222 -15.10 31.92 -18.26
CA LEU A 222 -14.26 30.71 -18.27
C LEU A 222 -14.13 30.14 -16.85
N LEU A 223 -13.89 30.98 -15.84
CA LEU A 223 -13.85 30.53 -14.44
C LEU A 223 -15.21 29.96 -14.01
N LYS A 224 -16.32 30.61 -14.37
CA LYS A 224 -17.68 30.16 -14.03
C LYS A 224 -18.11 28.88 -14.75
N THR A 225 -17.56 28.59 -15.92
CA THR A 225 -17.94 27.42 -16.73
C THR A 225 -17.01 26.23 -16.51
N LYS A 226 -15.73 26.50 -16.24
CA LYS A 226 -14.73 25.44 -16.06
C LYS A 226 -14.60 25.07 -14.58
N PHE A 227 -14.65 25.98 -13.61
CA PHE A 227 -14.42 25.66 -12.18
C PHE A 227 -15.69 25.36 -11.38
#